data_AF-A0A6M5Y8J1-F1
#
_entry.id   AF-A0A6M5Y8J1-F1
#
_cell.length_a   1.000
_cell.length_b   1.000
_cell.length_c   1.000
_cell.angle_alpha   90.00
_cell.angle_beta   90.00
_cell.angle_gamma   90.00
#
_symmetry.space_group_name_H-M   'P 1'
#
loop_
_entity.id
_entity.type
_entity.pdbx_description
1 polymer ?
#
loop_
_entity_poly.entity_id
_entity_poly.type
_entity_poly.pdbx_seq_one_letter_code
_entity_poly.pdbx_strand_id
1 'polypeptide(L)'
;MGTVGPTNGQALPNRRALYNKVLGMLVGSAIGDAMGAPTEMWTRDAIALDYGFVNRLDTMVREPSPEGTWLYNLPAGGTTDDTRWKVLAINYLLAQKKKNLAPKEFAQHILTQYQISIQRLKKTEGLAPEPYEARSREMAWLQEWAKVAQPFIANDLVSYSNALSRFYGGEVTCAGMLYAPAIGGFYPGNPELAYTQTYAISVFDLGYARDISGLTAAMVSAAMAPNATPEAILNVLRDVDPEHYFQSRLVGRSAHRILKQARTIVAEANKIQQADRKSLTIPLPKRGPVDTLMLTRMQKAYELLEAQNQDLPFHAAEIHLVNLTALLFSNFDFEKALAFVINYGRDNDTTGAVTGAILGAYWGADRLPKAMVTKVITVNKQRLGTDLEALADKLTDRILLK
;
A
#
# COMPACT_ATOMS: atom_id res chain seq x y z
N MET A 1 26.30 34.99 3.48
CA MET A 1 24.88 34.98 3.89
C MET A 1 24.05 35.19 2.63
N GLY A 2 23.55 34.10 2.03
CA GLY A 2 22.67 34.16 0.86
C GLY A 2 21.33 33.56 1.25
N THR A 3 20.31 34.39 1.35
CA THR A 3 18.93 33.99 1.64
C THR A 3 18.36 33.25 0.44
N VAL A 4 18.15 31.95 0.58
CA VAL A 4 17.36 31.15 -0.37
C VAL A 4 15.90 31.55 -0.19
N GLY A 5 15.35 32.24 -1.18
CA GLY A 5 13.93 32.58 -1.23
C GLY A 5 13.05 31.34 -1.42
N PRO A 6 11.75 31.45 -1.13
CA PRO A 6 10.83 30.32 -1.18
C PRO A 6 10.72 29.80 -2.62
N THR A 7 10.88 28.49 -2.76
CA THR A 7 10.67 27.76 -4.01
C THR A 7 9.25 28.02 -4.51
N ASN A 8 9.16 28.43 -5.78
CA ASN A 8 7.91 28.69 -6.49
C ASN A 8 6.91 27.55 -6.27
N GLY A 9 5.78 27.86 -5.64
CA GLY A 9 4.66 26.95 -5.49
C GLY A 9 4.19 26.50 -6.88
N GLN A 10 4.36 25.21 -7.18
CA GLN A 10 3.74 24.61 -8.35
C GLN A 10 2.24 24.85 -8.26
N ALA A 11 1.65 25.49 -9.28
CA ALA A 11 0.21 25.68 -9.35
C ALA A 11 -0.47 24.31 -9.20
N LEU A 12 -1.41 24.21 -8.25
CA LEU A 12 -2.18 22.99 -8.04
C LEU A 12 -2.81 22.57 -9.38
N PRO A 13 -2.75 21.27 -9.75
CA PRO A 13 -3.37 20.78 -10.97
C PRO A 13 -4.85 21.21 -11.00
N ASN A 14 -5.37 21.49 -12.20
CA ASN A 14 -6.81 21.74 -12.34
C ASN A 14 -7.60 20.56 -11.74
N ARG A 15 -8.78 20.82 -11.17
CA ARG A 15 -9.54 19.83 -10.38
C ARG A 15 -9.66 18.47 -11.08
N ARG A 16 -9.89 18.47 -12.40
CA ARG A 16 -10.01 17.25 -13.21
C ARG A 16 -8.70 16.45 -13.22
N ALA A 17 -7.56 17.10 -13.45
CA ALA A 17 -6.26 16.43 -13.45
C ALA A 17 -5.92 15.87 -12.05
N LEU A 18 -6.23 16.62 -10.98
CA LEU A 18 -6.07 16.14 -9.61
C LEU A 18 -6.98 14.94 -9.32
N TYR A 19 -8.27 15.05 -9.65
CA TYR A 19 -9.24 13.95 -9.50
C TYR A 19 -8.77 12.69 -10.22
N ASN A 20 -8.28 12.81 -11.46
CA ASN A 20 -7.79 11.67 -12.22
C ASN A 20 -6.64 10.95 -11.50
N LYS A 21 -5.72 11.69 -10.86
CA LYS A 21 -4.63 11.10 -10.07
C LYS A 21 -5.08 10.55 -8.72
N VAL A 22 -5.99 11.24 -8.02
CA VAL A 22 -6.59 10.77 -6.75
C VAL A 22 -7.39 9.49 -6.96
N LEU A 23 -8.25 9.47 -7.98
CA LEU A 23 -8.98 8.27 -8.37
C LEU A 23 -7.99 7.18 -8.80
N GLY A 24 -7.00 7.52 -9.63
CA GLY A 24 -5.95 6.60 -10.06
C GLY A 24 -5.25 5.91 -8.90
N MET A 25 -4.86 6.65 -7.87
CA MET A 25 -4.28 6.11 -6.63
C MET A 25 -5.23 5.12 -5.94
N LEU A 26 -6.50 5.48 -5.77
CA LEU A 26 -7.48 4.64 -5.10
C LEU A 26 -7.82 3.36 -5.88
N VAL A 27 -8.17 3.48 -7.16
CA VAL A 27 -8.48 2.31 -7.98
C VAL A 27 -7.24 1.50 -8.33
N GLY A 28 -6.08 2.13 -8.49
CA GLY A 28 -4.82 1.42 -8.68
C GLY A 28 -4.48 0.57 -7.46
N SER A 29 -4.63 1.13 -6.25
CA SER A 29 -4.48 0.38 -5.00
C SER A 29 -5.48 -0.77 -4.90
N ALA A 30 -6.76 -0.50 -5.15
CA ALA A 30 -7.81 -1.50 -5.07
C ALA A 30 -7.68 -2.60 -6.15
N ILE A 31 -7.10 -2.31 -7.32
CA ILE A 31 -6.75 -3.34 -8.33
C ILE A 31 -5.63 -4.22 -7.79
N GLY A 32 -4.57 -3.63 -7.22
CA GLY A 32 -3.46 -4.39 -6.66
C GLY A 32 -3.89 -5.31 -5.52
N ASP A 33 -4.66 -4.77 -4.57
CA ASP A 33 -5.34 -5.51 -3.49
C ASP A 33 -6.16 -6.67 -4.07
N ALA A 34 -7.11 -6.38 -4.97
CA ALA A 34 -7.99 -7.40 -5.54
C ALA A 34 -7.29 -8.45 -6.43
N MET A 35 -6.10 -8.15 -6.98
CA MET A 35 -5.30 -9.12 -7.72
C MET A 35 -4.49 -10.03 -6.78
N GLY A 36 -4.02 -9.52 -5.64
CA GLY A 36 -3.24 -10.28 -4.67
C GLY A 36 -4.08 -11.08 -3.69
N ALA A 37 -5.24 -10.55 -3.28
CA ALA A 37 -6.10 -11.15 -2.27
C ALA A 37 -6.44 -12.66 -2.47
N PRO A 38 -6.61 -13.18 -3.71
CA PRO A 38 -6.84 -14.61 -3.92
C PRO A 38 -5.66 -15.52 -3.52
N THR A 39 -4.44 -14.99 -3.47
CA THR A 39 -3.20 -15.73 -3.23
C THR A 39 -2.33 -15.12 -2.13
N GLU A 40 -2.94 -14.33 -1.25
CA GLU A 40 -2.28 -13.74 -0.08
C GLU A 40 -1.62 -14.84 0.79
N MET A 41 -0.36 -14.62 1.17
CA MET A 41 0.50 -15.53 1.93
C MET A 41 0.86 -16.84 1.20
N TRP A 42 0.56 -16.98 -0.09
CA TRP A 42 0.89 -18.20 -0.84
C TRP A 42 2.34 -18.19 -1.34
N THR A 43 2.88 -19.40 -1.50
CA THR A 43 4.14 -19.59 -2.20
C THR A 43 3.94 -19.43 -3.70
N ARG A 44 4.97 -19.00 -4.42
CA ARG A 44 4.93 -18.90 -5.89
C ARG A 44 4.50 -20.21 -6.55
N ASP A 45 4.95 -21.36 -6.04
CA ASP A 45 4.63 -22.66 -6.61
C ASP A 45 3.13 -22.99 -6.47
N ALA A 46 2.51 -22.64 -5.35
CA ALA A 46 1.06 -22.78 -5.16
C ALA A 46 0.27 -21.87 -6.12
N ILE A 47 0.70 -20.61 -6.28
CA ILE A 47 0.11 -19.67 -7.24
C ILE A 47 0.21 -20.23 -8.66
N ALA A 48 1.39 -20.71 -9.04
CA ALA A 48 1.65 -21.28 -10.35
C ALA A 48 0.80 -22.52 -10.63
N LEU A 49 0.58 -23.38 -9.62
CA LEU A 49 -0.22 -24.58 -9.74
C LEU A 49 -1.70 -24.27 -9.97
N ASP A 50 -2.28 -23.39 -9.14
CA ASP A 50 -3.74 -23.18 -9.12
C ASP A 50 -4.19 -22.12 -10.13
N TYR A 51 -3.41 -21.05 -10.31
CA TYR A 51 -3.78 -19.92 -11.17
C TYR A 51 -2.96 -19.86 -12.46
N GLY A 52 -1.74 -20.42 -12.46
CA GLY A 52 -0.76 -20.19 -13.52
C GLY A 52 -0.13 -18.82 -13.38
N PHE A 53 0.13 -18.15 -14.51
CA PHE A 53 0.63 -16.77 -14.50
C PHE A 53 -0.52 -15.79 -14.26
N VAL A 54 -0.48 -15.05 -13.15
CA VAL A 54 -1.51 -14.09 -12.76
C VAL A 54 -1.28 -12.75 -13.45
N ASN A 55 -2.21 -12.34 -14.32
CA ASN A 55 -2.17 -11.05 -15.02
C ASN A 55 -3.56 -10.40 -15.16
N ARG A 56 -4.51 -10.84 -14.32
CA ARG A 56 -5.89 -10.36 -14.31
C ARG A 56 -6.47 -10.48 -12.91
N LEU A 57 -7.60 -9.82 -12.70
CA LEU A 57 -8.44 -10.05 -11.52
C LEU A 57 -9.04 -11.45 -11.59
N ASP A 58 -9.08 -12.14 -10.45
CA ASP A 58 -9.70 -13.45 -10.30
C ASP A 58 -10.64 -13.47 -9.08
N THR A 59 -11.53 -14.45 -9.02
CA THR A 59 -12.43 -14.60 -7.86
C THR A 59 -11.63 -14.93 -6.62
N MET A 60 -12.05 -14.38 -5.48
CA MET A 60 -11.35 -14.56 -4.23
C MET A 60 -12.12 -15.56 -3.37
N VAL A 61 -11.77 -16.83 -3.55
CA VAL A 61 -12.36 -17.98 -2.83
C VAL A 61 -11.54 -18.23 -1.57
N ARG A 62 -11.97 -17.64 -0.45
CA ARG A 62 -11.28 -17.76 0.84
C ARG A 62 -12.21 -17.51 2.01
N GLU A 63 -11.77 -17.98 3.18
CA GLU A 63 -12.43 -17.69 4.46
C GLU A 63 -12.29 -16.21 4.82
N PRO A 64 -13.35 -15.58 5.37
CA PRO A 64 -13.26 -14.21 5.82
C PRO A 64 -12.36 -14.08 7.05
N SER A 65 -11.63 -12.97 7.18
CA SER A 65 -10.83 -12.65 8.37
C SER A 65 -10.84 -11.15 8.66
N PRO A 66 -10.42 -10.70 9.85
CA PRO A 66 -10.44 -9.28 10.19
C PRO A 66 -9.55 -8.42 9.28
N GLU A 67 -8.36 -8.92 8.93
CA GLU A 67 -7.38 -8.32 8.01
C GLU A 67 -7.65 -8.70 6.54
N GLY A 68 -8.25 -9.87 6.27
CA GLY A 68 -8.62 -10.27 4.91
C GLY A 68 -9.98 -9.71 4.49
N THR A 69 -10.80 -10.54 3.90
CA THR A 69 -12.15 -10.13 3.50
C THR A 69 -13.17 -10.39 4.58
N TRP A 70 -14.24 -9.59 4.59
CA TRP A 70 -15.34 -9.78 5.55
C TRP A 70 -16.48 -10.63 5.01
N LEU A 71 -16.50 -10.88 3.70
CA LEU A 71 -17.51 -11.69 3.03
C LEU A 71 -16.86 -12.93 2.42
N TYR A 72 -17.60 -14.03 2.45
CA TYR A 72 -17.24 -15.25 1.73
C TYR A 72 -17.22 -15.01 0.23
N ASN A 73 -16.21 -15.57 -0.44
CA ASN A 73 -16.17 -15.76 -1.90
C ASN A 73 -16.55 -14.50 -2.70
N LEU A 74 -15.65 -13.52 -2.73
CA LEU A 74 -15.88 -12.32 -3.51
C LEU A 74 -15.65 -12.57 -5.01
N PRO A 75 -16.45 -11.93 -5.90
CA PRO A 75 -16.15 -11.94 -7.31
C PRO A 75 -14.83 -11.19 -7.59
N ALA A 76 -14.26 -11.41 -8.78
CA ALA A 76 -13.08 -10.68 -9.24
C ALA A 76 -13.26 -9.17 -9.06
N GLY A 77 -12.29 -8.51 -8.42
CA GLY A 77 -12.37 -7.09 -8.04
C GLY A 77 -12.82 -6.82 -6.60
N GLY A 78 -13.06 -7.86 -5.80
CA GLY A 78 -13.22 -7.73 -4.34
C GLY A 78 -11.87 -7.49 -3.66
N THR A 79 -11.89 -6.74 -2.56
CA THR A 79 -10.70 -6.22 -1.87
C THR A 79 -10.69 -6.60 -0.38
N THR A 80 -9.52 -6.49 0.27
CA THR A 80 -9.26 -6.83 1.68
C THR A 80 -9.29 -5.60 2.58
N ASP A 81 -8.65 -5.69 3.76
CA ASP A 81 -8.51 -4.56 4.64
C ASP A 81 -7.59 -3.47 4.09
N ASP A 82 -6.71 -3.79 3.14
CA ASP A 82 -5.90 -2.81 2.43
C ASP A 82 -6.76 -1.65 1.94
N THR A 83 -7.76 -1.94 1.11
CA THR A 83 -8.69 -0.91 0.64
C THR A 83 -9.49 -0.29 1.80
N ARG A 84 -9.87 -1.05 2.83
CA ARG A 84 -10.56 -0.52 4.02
C ARG A 84 -9.71 0.50 4.79
N TRP A 85 -8.40 0.31 4.88
CA TRP A 85 -7.46 1.25 5.50
C TRP A 85 -7.38 2.57 4.74
N LYS A 86 -7.37 2.53 3.40
CA LYS A 86 -7.42 3.76 2.59
C LYS A 86 -8.73 4.50 2.82
N VAL A 87 -9.85 3.79 2.93
CA VAL A 87 -11.16 4.40 3.28
C VAL A 87 -11.13 5.04 4.67
N LEU A 88 -10.64 4.33 5.68
CA LEU A 88 -10.54 4.83 7.07
C LEU A 88 -9.67 6.09 7.14
N ALA A 89 -8.52 6.07 6.46
CA ALA A 89 -7.59 7.19 6.41
C ALA A 89 -8.19 8.41 5.69
N ILE A 90 -8.88 8.21 4.56
CA ILE A 90 -9.54 9.33 3.86
C ILE A 90 -10.66 9.93 4.71
N ASN A 91 -11.47 9.10 5.37
CA ASN A 91 -12.51 9.61 6.28
C ASN A 91 -11.90 10.46 7.41
N TYR A 92 -10.73 10.07 7.94
CA TYR A 92 -9.97 10.91 8.87
C TYR A 92 -9.56 12.24 8.23
N LEU A 93 -8.94 12.22 7.04
CA LEU A 93 -8.49 13.42 6.33
C LEU A 93 -9.64 14.40 6.01
N LEU A 94 -10.79 13.87 5.62
CA LEU A 94 -11.99 14.66 5.34
C LEU A 94 -12.54 15.37 6.58
N ALA A 95 -12.34 14.79 7.77
CA ALA A 95 -12.74 15.39 9.04
C ALA A 95 -11.76 16.47 9.53
N GLN A 96 -10.55 16.55 8.96
CA GLN A 96 -9.53 17.50 9.44
C GLN A 96 -9.79 18.92 8.98
N LYS A 97 -9.76 19.86 9.93
CA LYS A 97 -9.87 21.30 9.66
C LYS A 97 -8.58 21.90 9.09
N LYS A 98 -7.44 21.37 9.49
CA LYS A 98 -6.11 21.84 9.09
C LYS A 98 -5.43 20.77 8.23
N LYS A 99 -4.46 21.19 7.42
CA LYS A 99 -3.61 20.27 6.66
C LYS A 99 -2.51 19.62 7.51
N ASN A 100 -2.29 20.06 8.75
CA ASN A 100 -1.39 19.39 9.68
C ASN A 100 -2.17 18.33 10.48
N LEU A 101 -1.74 17.08 10.42
CA LEU A 101 -2.36 15.93 11.07
C LEU A 101 -1.80 15.79 12.48
N ALA A 102 -2.68 15.78 13.49
CA ALA A 102 -2.25 15.52 14.85
C ALA A 102 -2.23 14.01 15.13
N PRO A 103 -1.12 13.44 15.65
CA PRO A 103 -1.03 12.01 15.92
C PRO A 103 -2.13 11.50 16.87
N LYS A 104 -2.46 12.28 17.92
CA LYS A 104 -3.53 11.93 18.86
C LYS A 104 -4.91 11.93 18.21
N GLU A 105 -5.17 12.80 17.24
CA GLU A 105 -6.45 12.83 16.53
C GLU A 105 -6.60 11.60 15.62
N PHE A 106 -5.53 11.17 14.96
CA PHE A 106 -5.55 9.94 14.17
C PHE A 106 -5.74 8.68 15.02
N ALA A 107 -4.99 8.57 16.14
CA ALA A 107 -5.19 7.49 17.10
C ALA A 107 -6.61 7.48 17.68
N GLN A 108 -7.16 8.66 17.99
CA GLN A 108 -8.54 8.80 18.48
C GLN A 108 -9.56 8.40 17.41
N HIS A 109 -9.32 8.72 16.13
CA HIS A 109 -10.19 8.30 15.02
C HIS A 109 -10.27 6.76 14.93
N ILE A 110 -9.12 6.08 15.00
CA ILE A 110 -9.05 4.61 15.02
C ILE A 110 -9.77 4.05 16.25
N LEU A 111 -9.49 4.58 17.44
CA LEU A 111 -10.14 4.14 18.68
C LEU A 111 -11.67 4.33 18.63
N THR A 112 -12.13 5.44 18.06
CA THR A 112 -13.56 5.72 17.89
C THR A 112 -14.21 4.70 16.96
N GLN A 113 -13.56 4.34 15.86
CA GLN A 113 -14.07 3.33 14.94
C GLN A 113 -14.13 1.93 15.59
N TYR A 114 -13.13 1.58 16.40
CA TYR A 114 -13.14 0.36 17.20
C TYR A 114 -14.27 0.36 18.26
N GLN A 115 -14.53 1.49 18.91
CA GLN A 115 -15.66 1.61 19.84
C GLN A 115 -17.00 1.45 19.13
N ILE A 116 -17.15 2.00 17.91
CA ILE A 116 -18.35 1.80 17.09
C ILE A 116 -18.57 0.32 16.78
N SER A 117 -17.54 -0.43 16.39
CA SER A 117 -17.68 -1.87 16.11
C SER A 117 -18.01 -2.68 17.36
N ILE A 118 -17.44 -2.35 18.53
CA ILE A 118 -17.88 -2.93 19.82
C ILE A 118 -19.37 -2.69 20.06
N GLN A 119 -19.86 -1.46 19.85
CA GLN A 119 -21.27 -1.16 20.08
C GLN A 119 -22.18 -1.91 19.09
N ARG A 120 -21.75 -2.10 17.85
CA ARG A 120 -22.48 -2.93 16.87
C ARG A 120 -22.55 -4.38 17.31
N LEU A 121 -21.45 -4.95 17.81
CA LEU A 121 -21.42 -6.32 18.33
C LEU A 121 -22.34 -6.48 19.55
N LYS A 122 -22.32 -5.53 20.49
CA LYS A 122 -23.20 -5.55 21.67
C LYS A 122 -24.68 -5.45 21.35
N LYS A 123 -25.02 -4.78 20.23
CA LYS A 123 -26.40 -4.62 19.74
C LYS A 123 -26.85 -5.77 18.82
N THR A 124 -26.02 -6.79 18.60
CA THR A 124 -26.43 -7.98 17.86
C THR A 124 -27.43 -8.76 18.69
N GLU A 125 -28.63 -8.97 18.13
CA GLU A 125 -29.75 -9.68 18.76
C GLU A 125 -30.00 -11.04 18.07
N GLY A 126 -30.75 -11.91 18.74
CA GLY A 126 -31.12 -13.24 18.24
C GLY A 126 -30.18 -14.35 18.70
N LEU A 127 -30.39 -15.57 18.19
CA LEU A 127 -29.61 -16.77 18.54
C LEU A 127 -28.83 -17.34 17.35
N ALA A 128 -29.00 -16.79 16.15
CA ALA A 128 -28.26 -17.21 14.96
C ALA A 128 -26.77 -16.82 15.12
N PRO A 129 -25.80 -17.72 14.85
CA PRO A 129 -24.39 -17.43 15.05
C PRO A 129 -23.80 -16.44 14.03
N GLU A 130 -24.31 -16.40 12.80
CA GLU A 130 -23.70 -15.67 11.68
C GLU A 130 -23.59 -14.15 11.91
N PRO A 131 -24.60 -13.45 12.47
CA PRO A 131 -24.47 -12.04 12.82
C PRO A 131 -23.39 -11.78 13.89
N TYR A 132 -23.23 -12.68 14.86
CA TYR A 132 -22.19 -12.55 15.89
C TYR A 132 -20.80 -12.76 15.30
N GLU A 133 -20.62 -13.74 14.42
CA GLU A 133 -19.36 -13.97 13.71
C GLU A 133 -18.97 -12.76 12.86
N ALA A 134 -19.89 -12.24 12.06
CA ALA A 134 -19.65 -11.06 11.23
C ALA A 134 -19.25 -9.84 12.07
N ARG A 135 -19.99 -9.56 13.15
CA ARG A 135 -19.73 -8.39 14.01
C ARG A 135 -18.47 -8.55 14.87
N SER A 136 -18.14 -9.76 15.26
CA SER A 136 -16.88 -10.06 15.95
C SER A 136 -15.69 -9.81 15.02
N ARG A 137 -15.80 -10.19 13.75
CA ARG A 137 -14.78 -9.94 12.73
C ARG A 137 -14.58 -8.45 12.45
N GLU A 138 -15.67 -7.69 12.29
CA GLU A 138 -15.63 -6.22 12.16
C GLU A 138 -14.93 -5.55 13.35
N MET A 139 -15.18 -6.06 14.57
CA MET A 139 -14.55 -5.54 15.79
C MET A 139 -13.07 -5.90 15.88
N ALA A 140 -12.72 -7.14 15.57
CA ALA A 140 -11.36 -7.66 15.66
C ALA A 140 -10.36 -6.89 14.77
N TRP A 141 -10.80 -6.36 13.62
CA TRP A 141 -9.93 -5.67 12.66
C TRP A 141 -9.10 -4.53 13.28
N LEU A 142 -9.70 -3.74 14.18
CA LEU A 142 -9.01 -2.62 14.84
C LEU A 142 -8.58 -2.94 16.28
N GLN A 143 -8.67 -4.20 16.71
CA GLN A 143 -8.43 -4.58 18.09
C GLN A 143 -6.98 -4.34 18.52
N GLU A 144 -6.00 -4.79 17.72
CA GLU A 144 -4.58 -4.56 18.00
C GLU A 144 -4.24 -3.07 17.99
N TRP A 145 -4.80 -2.33 17.02
CA TRP A 145 -4.62 -0.88 16.89
C TRP A 145 -5.17 -0.12 18.09
N ALA A 146 -6.34 -0.50 18.59
CA ALA A 146 -6.94 0.12 19.76
C ALA A 146 -6.11 -0.08 21.04
N LYS A 147 -5.45 -1.24 21.20
CA LYS A 147 -4.55 -1.52 22.34
C LYS A 147 -3.37 -0.55 22.39
N VAL A 148 -2.85 -0.13 21.23
CA VAL A 148 -1.77 0.87 21.12
C VAL A 148 -2.32 2.30 21.25
N ALA A 149 -3.43 2.59 20.58
CA ALA A 149 -4.02 3.92 20.53
C ALA A 149 -4.46 4.43 21.92
N GLN A 150 -5.07 3.58 22.75
CA GLN A 150 -5.59 3.97 24.06
C GLN A 150 -4.53 4.63 24.98
N PRO A 151 -3.41 3.97 25.32
CA PRO A 151 -2.40 4.58 26.17
C PRO A 151 -1.70 5.77 25.49
N PHE A 152 -1.56 5.75 24.16
CA PHE A 152 -1.01 6.89 23.40
C PHE A 152 -1.85 8.16 23.58
N ILE A 153 -3.17 8.06 23.43
CA ILE A 153 -4.11 9.16 23.60
C ILE A 153 -4.06 9.67 25.05
N ALA A 154 -4.07 8.75 26.02
CA ALA A 154 -4.00 9.03 27.46
C ALA A 154 -2.67 9.65 27.92
N ASN A 155 -1.67 9.74 27.04
CA ASN A 155 -0.33 10.22 27.36
C ASN A 155 0.41 9.32 28.39
N ASP A 156 0.02 8.05 28.48
CA ASP A 156 0.69 7.04 29.28
C ASP A 156 1.83 6.42 28.45
N LEU A 157 3.01 7.04 28.54
CA LEU A 157 4.16 6.68 27.71
C LEU A 157 4.67 5.26 28.00
N VAL A 158 4.57 4.78 29.24
CA VAL A 158 5.04 3.44 29.63
C VAL A 158 4.10 2.38 29.05
N SER A 159 2.78 2.54 29.24
CA SER A 159 1.81 1.61 28.68
C SER A 159 1.80 1.66 27.15
N TYR A 160 1.99 2.84 26.56
CA TYR A 160 2.11 2.98 25.10
C TYR A 160 3.34 2.26 24.58
N SER A 161 4.51 2.47 25.18
CA SER A 161 5.74 1.76 24.78
C SER A 161 5.55 0.24 24.88
N ASN A 162 4.95 -0.25 25.96
CA ASN A 162 4.70 -1.68 26.15
C ASN A 162 3.64 -2.25 25.18
N ALA A 163 2.64 -1.46 24.80
CA ALA A 163 1.65 -1.85 23.81
C ALA A 163 2.27 -1.89 22.41
N LEU A 164 3.02 -0.86 22.03
CA LEU A 164 3.69 -0.75 20.73
C LEU A 164 4.69 -1.90 20.53
N SER A 165 5.51 -2.22 21.53
CA SER A 165 6.47 -3.35 21.45
C SER A 165 5.82 -4.73 21.33
N ARG A 166 4.49 -4.85 21.48
CA ARG A 166 3.73 -6.10 21.32
C ARG A 166 2.75 -6.04 20.15
N PHE A 167 2.64 -4.90 19.47
CA PHE A 167 1.75 -4.72 18.35
C PHE A 167 2.10 -5.72 17.25
N TYR A 168 1.15 -6.59 16.90
CA TYR A 168 1.36 -7.75 16.03
C TYR A 168 2.62 -8.58 16.40
N GLY A 169 2.81 -8.82 17.70
CA GLY A 169 3.93 -9.63 18.21
C GLY A 169 5.25 -8.87 18.37
N GLY A 170 5.28 -7.55 18.13
CA GLY A 170 6.50 -6.74 18.20
C GLY A 170 7.28 -6.68 16.89
N GLU A 171 6.61 -7.02 15.79
CA GLU A 171 7.22 -7.13 14.47
C GLU A 171 7.28 -5.80 13.73
N VAL A 172 8.25 -5.65 12.84
CA VAL A 172 8.44 -4.46 11.99
C VAL A 172 7.50 -4.54 10.78
N THR A 173 6.20 -4.57 11.06
CA THR A 173 5.12 -4.80 10.09
C THR A 173 4.90 -3.63 9.13
N CYS A 174 4.17 -3.89 8.05
CA CYS A 174 3.75 -2.91 7.05
C CYS A 174 2.58 -2.01 7.47
N ALA A 175 2.22 -1.98 8.76
CA ALA A 175 1.03 -1.32 9.29
C ALA A 175 0.81 0.11 8.75
N GLY A 176 1.82 0.98 8.81
CA GLY A 176 1.69 2.34 8.27
C GLY A 176 1.60 2.44 6.75
N MET A 177 2.10 1.45 6.03
CA MET A 177 2.01 1.38 4.57
C MET A 177 0.55 1.17 4.10
N LEU A 178 -0.32 0.62 4.96
CA LEU A 178 -1.74 0.41 4.64
C LEU A 178 -2.49 1.72 4.40
N TYR A 179 -2.17 2.79 5.14
CA TYR A 179 -2.81 4.11 4.99
C TYR A 179 -1.90 5.18 4.35
N ALA A 180 -0.58 4.98 4.32
CA ALA A 180 0.38 5.94 3.77
C ALA A 180 0.02 6.46 2.36
N PRO A 181 -0.50 5.64 1.41
CA PRO A 181 -0.90 6.17 0.11
C PRO A 181 -1.97 7.25 0.19
N ALA A 182 -2.99 7.09 1.03
CA ALA A 182 -4.04 8.09 1.20
C ALA A 182 -3.48 9.41 1.73
N ILE A 183 -2.53 9.35 2.67
CA ILE A 183 -1.85 10.55 3.20
C ILE A 183 -0.99 11.19 2.12
N GLY A 184 -0.22 10.41 1.35
CA GLY A 184 0.58 10.90 0.23
C GLY A 184 -0.25 11.62 -0.83
N GLY A 185 -1.42 11.06 -1.17
CA GLY A 185 -2.38 11.67 -2.08
C GLY A 185 -2.98 12.99 -1.57
N PHE A 186 -2.98 13.20 -0.25
CA PHE A 186 -3.49 14.43 0.37
C PHE A 186 -2.53 15.63 0.24
N TYR A 187 -1.25 15.38 0.00
CA TYR A 187 -0.22 16.40 -0.19
C TYR A 187 0.40 16.30 -1.59
N PRO A 188 -0.37 16.53 -2.67
CA PRO A 188 0.13 16.30 -4.02
C PRO A 188 1.33 17.20 -4.35
N GLY A 189 2.41 16.61 -4.84
CA GLY A 189 3.62 17.33 -5.24
C GLY A 189 4.45 17.90 -4.08
N ASN A 190 4.18 17.53 -2.83
CA ASN A 190 4.99 17.90 -1.66
C ASN A 190 5.45 16.66 -0.86
N PRO A 191 6.48 15.93 -1.36
CA PRO A 191 6.92 14.67 -0.77
C PRO A 191 7.44 14.81 0.67
N GLU A 192 8.12 15.90 0.99
CA GLU A 192 8.65 16.14 2.34
C GLU A 192 7.53 16.37 3.36
N LEU A 193 6.49 17.14 2.99
CA LEU A 193 5.32 17.29 3.86
C LEU A 193 4.56 15.97 3.99
N ALA A 194 4.36 15.23 2.89
CA ALA A 194 3.72 13.92 2.93
C ALA A 194 4.45 12.94 3.85
N TYR A 195 5.79 12.90 3.78
CA TYR A 195 6.64 12.14 4.69
C TYR A 195 6.38 12.56 6.14
N THR A 196 6.56 13.85 6.45
CA THR A 196 6.52 14.36 7.82
C THR A 196 5.16 14.11 8.48
N GLN A 197 4.07 14.30 7.72
CA GLN A 197 2.72 14.11 8.23
C GLN A 197 2.39 12.64 8.44
N THR A 198 2.83 11.76 7.55
CA THR A 198 2.65 10.31 7.70
C THR A 198 3.50 9.78 8.85
N TYR A 199 4.78 10.15 8.91
CA TYR A 199 5.69 9.79 9.98
C TYR A 199 5.12 10.20 11.34
N ALA A 200 4.55 11.41 11.46
CA ALA A 200 3.92 11.88 12.70
C ALA A 200 2.78 10.96 13.16
N ILE A 201 1.87 10.56 12.27
CA ILE A 201 0.69 9.73 12.63
C ILE A 201 0.99 8.23 12.70
N SER A 202 2.14 7.77 12.18
CA SER A 202 2.62 6.39 12.24
C SER A 202 3.09 5.95 13.64
N VAL A 203 2.26 6.18 14.65
CA VAL A 203 2.50 5.82 16.06
C VAL A 203 2.34 4.32 16.34
N PHE A 204 2.02 3.55 15.31
CA PHE A 204 1.86 2.09 15.36
C PHE A 204 3.07 1.36 14.76
N ASP A 205 3.91 2.07 13.99
CA ASP A 205 5.04 1.47 13.32
C ASP A 205 6.24 1.30 14.27
N LEU A 206 6.89 0.13 14.18
CA LEU A 206 8.11 -0.17 14.93
C LEU A 206 9.38 0.11 14.11
N GLY A 207 10.38 0.67 14.77
CA GLY A 207 11.71 0.87 14.18
C GLY A 207 11.69 1.64 12.86
N TYR A 208 12.34 1.08 11.84
CA TYR A 208 12.43 1.72 10.52
C TYR A 208 11.19 1.51 9.64
N ALA A 209 10.18 0.74 10.07
CA ALA A 209 8.90 0.69 9.34
C ALA A 209 8.27 2.08 9.25
N ARG A 210 8.44 2.89 10.30
CA ARG A 210 7.94 4.27 10.35
C ARG A 210 8.55 5.16 9.25
N ASP A 211 9.84 5.00 9.00
CA ASP A 211 10.54 5.67 7.88
C ASP A 211 9.99 5.21 6.52
N ILE A 212 9.78 3.91 6.36
CA ILE A 212 9.24 3.32 5.13
C ILE A 212 7.80 3.78 4.87
N SER A 213 6.95 3.88 5.89
CA SER A 213 5.59 4.42 5.78
C SER A 213 5.61 5.88 5.32
N GLY A 214 6.46 6.71 5.93
CA GLY A 214 6.68 8.10 5.51
C GLY A 214 7.14 8.20 4.05
N LEU A 215 8.11 7.37 3.65
CA LEU A 215 8.62 7.32 2.29
C LEU A 215 7.57 6.82 1.29
N THR A 216 6.72 5.88 1.68
CA THR A 216 5.62 5.39 0.84
C THR A 216 4.65 6.52 0.51
N ALA A 217 4.26 7.32 1.51
CA ALA A 217 3.43 8.51 1.29
C ALA A 217 4.15 9.55 0.42
N ALA A 218 5.45 9.76 0.65
CA ALA A 218 6.25 10.71 -0.12
C ALA A 218 6.39 10.29 -1.60
N MET A 219 6.53 8.99 -1.89
CA MET A 219 6.53 8.46 -3.25
C MET A 219 5.19 8.69 -3.95
N VAL A 220 4.07 8.45 -3.25
CA VAL A 220 2.73 8.74 -3.79
C VAL A 220 2.55 10.24 -4.03
N SER A 221 2.99 11.08 -3.09
CA SER A 221 2.97 12.54 -3.24
C SER A 221 3.79 13.02 -4.45
N ALA A 222 4.99 12.47 -4.68
CA ALA A 222 5.80 12.76 -5.86
C ALA A 222 5.08 12.30 -7.14
N ALA A 223 4.45 11.13 -7.13
CA ALA A 223 3.67 10.61 -8.25
C ALA A 223 2.44 11.48 -8.58
N MET A 224 1.88 12.18 -7.59
CA MET A 224 0.78 13.13 -7.79
C MET A 224 1.19 14.41 -8.54
N ALA A 225 2.48 14.71 -8.67
CA ALA A 225 2.94 15.89 -9.41
C ALA A 225 2.49 15.83 -10.89
N PRO A 226 2.09 16.96 -11.51
CA PRO A 226 1.62 16.98 -12.90
C PRO A 226 2.62 16.45 -13.92
N ASN A 227 3.91 16.63 -13.65
CA ASN A 227 5.06 16.23 -14.47
C ASN A 227 5.94 15.18 -13.76
N ALA A 228 5.35 14.36 -12.89
CA ALA A 228 6.07 13.29 -12.21
C ALA A 228 6.85 12.42 -13.21
N THR A 229 8.05 11.97 -12.82
CA THR A 229 8.83 10.97 -13.55
C THR A 229 9.20 9.81 -12.61
N PRO A 230 9.49 8.61 -13.14
CA PRO A 230 10.02 7.49 -12.34
C PRO A 230 11.21 7.89 -11.47
N GLU A 231 12.14 8.67 -12.01
CA GLU A 231 13.32 9.15 -11.29
C GLU A 231 12.93 10.08 -10.14
N ALA A 232 11.99 11.01 -10.36
CA ALA A 232 11.52 11.91 -9.30
C ALA A 232 10.87 11.12 -8.15
N ILE A 233 10.07 10.08 -8.47
CA ILE A 233 9.44 9.22 -7.47
C ILE A 233 10.50 8.43 -6.67
N LEU A 234 11.50 7.85 -7.34
CA LEU A 234 12.55 7.07 -6.68
C LEU A 234 13.53 7.95 -5.89
N ASN A 235 13.82 9.17 -6.36
CA ASN A 235 14.75 10.08 -5.69
C ASN A 235 14.27 10.52 -4.31
N VAL A 236 12.96 10.46 -4.04
CA VAL A 236 12.39 10.66 -2.70
C VAL A 236 13.10 9.84 -1.63
N LEU A 237 13.47 8.58 -1.93
CA LEU A 237 14.15 7.68 -0.99
C LEU A 237 15.56 8.13 -0.59
N ARG A 238 16.14 9.05 -1.36
CA ARG A 238 17.42 9.71 -1.08
C ARG A 238 17.21 11.12 -0.53
N ASP A 239 16.32 11.89 -1.14
CA ASP A 239 16.24 13.34 -0.95
C ASP A 239 15.33 13.76 0.22
N VAL A 240 14.35 12.93 0.59
CA VAL A 240 13.41 13.23 1.69
C VAL A 240 13.86 12.51 2.96
N ASP A 241 14.55 13.23 3.85
CA ASP A 241 15.05 12.71 5.13
C ASP A 241 14.95 13.74 6.28
N PRO A 242 13.74 14.25 6.61
CA PRO A 242 13.58 15.27 7.64
C PRO A 242 13.91 14.74 9.05
N GLU A 243 13.83 13.43 9.27
CA GLU A 243 14.19 12.76 10.53
C GLU A 243 15.66 12.29 10.55
N HIS A 244 16.44 12.64 9.53
CA HIS A 244 17.89 12.44 9.47
C HIS A 244 18.36 10.98 9.61
N TYR A 245 17.62 10.00 9.08
CA TYR A 245 17.99 8.58 9.11
C TYR A 245 19.35 8.31 8.44
N PHE A 246 19.78 9.13 7.47
CA PHE A 246 21.12 9.01 6.88
C PHE A 246 22.25 9.29 7.88
N GLN A 247 21.99 10.06 8.94
CA GLN A 247 22.99 10.39 9.97
C GLN A 247 23.22 9.24 10.96
N SER A 248 22.50 8.11 10.83
CA SER A 248 22.76 6.90 11.60
C SER A 248 24.19 6.39 11.36
N ARG A 249 25.08 6.64 12.32
CA ARG A 249 26.54 6.41 12.21
C ARG A 249 26.93 5.00 11.75
N LEU A 250 26.26 3.96 12.24
CA LEU A 250 26.66 2.57 12.00
C LEU A 250 26.04 1.99 10.73
N VAL A 251 24.75 2.24 10.50
CA VAL A 251 23.98 1.52 9.49
C VAL A 251 23.58 2.44 8.33
N GLY A 252 23.48 3.75 8.55
CA GLY A 252 22.80 4.68 7.66
C GLY A 252 21.30 4.36 7.52
N ARG A 253 20.67 4.82 6.46
CA ARG A 253 19.23 4.65 6.23
C ARG A 253 18.87 3.30 5.60
N SER A 254 18.04 2.51 6.29
CA SER A 254 17.60 1.19 5.83
C SER A 254 16.86 1.23 4.49
N ALA A 255 15.90 2.14 4.32
CA ALA A 255 15.15 2.28 3.07
C ALA A 255 16.06 2.55 1.86
N HIS A 256 17.12 3.34 2.03
CA HIS A 256 18.08 3.59 0.95
C HIS A 256 18.96 2.37 0.63
N ARG A 257 19.34 1.56 1.63
CA ARG A 257 20.03 0.28 1.37
C ARG A 257 19.11 -0.68 0.60
N ILE A 258 17.82 -0.71 0.95
CA ILE A 258 16.80 -1.50 0.23
C ILE A 258 16.66 -1.04 -1.22
N LEU A 259 16.66 0.27 -1.50
CA LEU A 259 16.68 0.78 -2.88
C LEU A 259 17.92 0.31 -3.66
N LYS A 260 19.10 0.35 -3.03
CA LYS A 260 20.33 -0.17 -3.66
C LYS A 260 20.20 -1.66 -3.97
N GLN A 261 19.65 -2.44 -3.04
CA GLN A 261 19.39 -3.86 -3.23
C GLN A 261 18.44 -4.11 -4.41
N ALA A 262 17.31 -3.39 -4.49
CA ALA A 262 16.37 -3.48 -5.60
C ALA A 262 17.04 -3.18 -6.96
N ARG A 263 17.87 -2.14 -7.03
CA ARG A 263 18.65 -1.80 -8.23
C ARG A 263 19.61 -2.92 -8.62
N THR A 264 20.32 -3.52 -7.65
CA THR A 264 21.20 -4.66 -7.90
C THR A 264 20.42 -5.85 -8.44
N ILE A 265 19.28 -6.20 -7.83
CA ILE A 265 18.43 -7.31 -8.29
C ILE A 265 18.02 -7.12 -9.76
N VAL A 266 17.51 -5.93 -10.10
CA VAL A 266 17.08 -5.63 -11.48
C VAL A 266 18.27 -5.61 -12.45
N ALA A 267 19.42 -5.07 -12.03
CA ALA A 267 20.63 -5.06 -12.85
C ALA A 267 21.13 -6.49 -13.16
N GLU A 268 21.18 -7.37 -12.14
CA GLU A 268 21.56 -8.78 -12.33
C GLU A 268 20.56 -9.54 -13.19
N ALA A 269 19.26 -9.32 -12.99
CA ALA A 269 18.23 -9.89 -13.86
C ALA A 269 18.41 -9.45 -15.32
N ASN A 270 18.71 -8.18 -15.56
CA ASN A 270 18.89 -7.64 -16.92
C ASN A 270 20.14 -8.15 -17.65
N LYS A 271 21.12 -8.74 -16.94
CA LYS A 271 22.28 -9.39 -17.58
C LYS A 271 21.90 -10.65 -18.35
N ILE A 272 20.78 -11.29 -18.02
CA ILE A 272 20.29 -12.46 -18.75
C ILE A 272 19.98 -12.05 -20.20
N GLN A 273 20.62 -12.73 -21.14
CA GLN A 273 20.38 -12.57 -22.56
C GLN A 273 19.57 -13.74 -23.11
N GLN A 274 19.12 -13.62 -24.36
CA GLN A 274 18.34 -14.66 -25.03
C GLN A 274 19.09 -16.00 -25.15
N ALA A 275 20.42 -15.96 -25.21
CA ALA A 275 21.28 -17.15 -25.26
C ALA A 275 21.41 -17.87 -23.90
N ASP A 276 21.17 -17.18 -22.78
CA ASP A 276 21.37 -17.68 -21.41
C ASP A 276 20.11 -18.31 -20.80
N ARG A 277 19.11 -18.64 -21.63
CA ARG A 277 17.81 -19.14 -21.16
C ARG A 277 17.98 -20.45 -20.41
N LYS A 278 17.77 -20.39 -19.08
CA LYS A 278 17.53 -21.57 -18.25
C LYS A 278 16.11 -22.09 -18.45
N SER A 279 15.84 -23.30 -17.95
CA SER A 279 14.48 -23.82 -17.87
C SER A 279 13.59 -22.85 -17.08
N LEU A 280 12.52 -22.36 -17.72
CA LEU A 280 11.50 -21.54 -17.09
C LEU A 280 10.69 -22.41 -16.12
N THR A 281 10.64 -21.99 -14.85
CA THR A 281 9.73 -22.54 -13.85
C THR A 281 8.48 -21.67 -13.69
N ILE A 282 8.57 -20.39 -14.07
CA ILE A 282 7.42 -19.49 -14.10
C ILE A 282 6.44 -19.94 -15.21
N PRO A 283 5.14 -20.08 -14.91
CA PRO A 283 4.14 -20.42 -15.92
C PRO A 283 4.08 -19.39 -17.04
N LEU A 284 3.76 -19.87 -18.25
CA LEU A 284 3.51 -18.96 -19.37
C LEU A 284 2.13 -18.31 -19.23
N PRO A 285 1.98 -17.02 -19.59
CA PRO A 285 0.67 -16.38 -19.69
C PRO A 285 -0.27 -17.19 -20.59
N LYS A 286 -1.47 -17.52 -20.09
CA LYS A 286 -2.48 -18.27 -20.85
C LYS A 286 -3.03 -17.51 -22.07
N ARG A 287 -2.87 -16.18 -22.11
CA ARG A 287 -3.37 -15.29 -23.17
C ARG A 287 -2.38 -14.16 -23.39
N GLY A 288 -2.28 -13.71 -24.65
CA GLY A 288 -1.41 -12.61 -25.06
C GLY A 288 -0.01 -13.08 -25.49
N PRO A 289 0.85 -12.14 -25.92
CA PRO A 289 2.21 -12.45 -26.34
C PRO A 289 3.06 -12.93 -25.15
N VAL A 290 3.88 -13.95 -25.39
CA VAL A 290 4.81 -14.49 -24.39
C VAL A 290 6.20 -13.92 -24.64
N ASP A 291 6.65 -13.03 -23.76
CA ASP A 291 8.04 -12.59 -23.73
C ASP A 291 8.86 -13.51 -22.81
N THR A 292 9.36 -14.59 -23.39
CA THR A 292 10.20 -15.56 -22.66
C THR A 292 11.45 -14.95 -22.04
N LEU A 293 12.05 -13.90 -22.63
CA LEU A 293 13.23 -13.25 -22.05
C LEU A 293 12.83 -12.49 -20.79
N MET A 294 11.74 -11.72 -20.85
CA MET A 294 11.18 -11.05 -19.67
C MET A 294 10.87 -12.05 -18.55
N LEU A 295 10.25 -13.19 -18.87
CA LEU A 295 9.95 -14.23 -17.87
C LEU A 295 11.23 -14.84 -17.26
N THR A 296 12.28 -15.10 -18.04
CA THR A 296 13.56 -15.59 -17.49
C THR A 296 14.21 -14.55 -16.59
N ARG A 297 14.16 -13.27 -16.97
CA ARG A 297 14.64 -12.15 -16.13
C ARG A 297 13.83 -12.04 -14.84
N MET A 298 12.52 -12.19 -14.92
CA MET A 298 11.62 -12.16 -13.78
C MET A 298 11.92 -13.30 -12.81
N GLN A 299 12.16 -14.51 -13.32
CA GLN A 299 12.62 -15.65 -12.53
C GLN A 299 13.94 -15.34 -11.82
N LYS A 300 14.90 -14.74 -12.53
CA LYS A 300 16.16 -14.35 -11.89
C LYS A 300 15.97 -13.30 -10.79
N ALA A 301 15.10 -12.33 -11.00
CA ALA A 301 14.76 -11.33 -9.99
C ALA A 301 14.12 -11.97 -8.76
N TYR A 302 13.22 -12.94 -8.95
CA TYR A 302 12.60 -13.66 -7.84
C TYR A 302 13.59 -14.51 -7.04
N GLU A 303 14.50 -15.24 -7.68
CA GLU A 303 15.56 -15.99 -6.98
C GLU A 303 16.37 -15.07 -6.05
N LEU A 304 16.67 -13.85 -6.50
CA LEU A 304 17.43 -12.88 -5.73
C LEU A 304 16.60 -12.20 -4.63
N LEU A 305 15.29 -12.00 -4.85
CA LEU A 305 14.37 -11.52 -3.82
C LEU A 305 14.17 -12.55 -2.71
N GLU A 306 14.04 -13.83 -3.07
CA GLU A 306 13.85 -14.94 -2.12
C GLU A 306 15.02 -15.04 -1.13
N ALA A 307 16.24 -14.78 -1.60
CA ALA A 307 17.43 -14.71 -0.77
C ALA A 307 17.43 -13.54 0.24
N GLN A 308 16.47 -12.62 0.15
CA GLN A 308 16.30 -11.46 1.04
C GLN A 308 14.99 -11.51 1.83
N ASN A 309 14.21 -12.59 1.72
CA ASN A 309 12.95 -12.75 2.46
C ASN A 309 13.19 -12.59 3.95
N GLN A 310 12.22 -11.96 4.61
CA GLN A 310 12.12 -11.91 6.05
C GLN A 310 11.30 -13.12 6.51
N ASP A 311 11.35 -13.40 7.82
CA ASP A 311 10.59 -14.50 8.41
C ASP A 311 9.07 -14.31 8.19
N LEU A 312 8.61 -13.06 8.28
CA LEU A 312 7.21 -12.69 8.05
C LEU A 312 7.01 -11.95 6.72
N PRO A 313 6.09 -12.41 5.86
CA PRO A 313 5.75 -11.77 4.58
C PRO A 313 5.38 -10.29 4.68
N PHE A 314 4.64 -9.90 5.72
CA PHE A 314 4.14 -8.55 5.94
C PHE A 314 5.15 -7.63 6.64
N HIS A 315 6.42 -8.00 6.67
CA HIS A 315 7.49 -7.17 7.19
C HIS A 315 7.74 -5.96 6.25
N ALA A 316 7.79 -4.74 6.79
CA ALA A 316 7.86 -3.50 5.99
C ALA A 316 9.05 -3.45 5.01
N ALA A 317 10.25 -3.92 5.42
CA ALA A 317 11.40 -4.02 4.51
C ALA A 317 11.17 -4.96 3.31
N GLU A 318 10.47 -6.07 3.52
CA GLU A 318 10.23 -7.06 2.47
C GLU A 318 9.29 -6.47 1.42
N ILE A 319 8.13 -5.97 1.86
CA ILE A 319 7.17 -5.29 0.98
C ILE A 319 7.84 -4.12 0.24
N HIS A 320 8.65 -3.32 0.95
CA HIS A 320 9.35 -2.20 0.33
C HIS A 320 10.35 -2.67 -0.75
N LEU A 321 11.12 -3.73 -0.49
CA LEU A 321 12.05 -4.30 -1.47
C LEU A 321 11.31 -4.84 -2.70
N VAL A 322 10.21 -5.57 -2.50
CA VAL A 322 9.41 -6.14 -3.59
C VAL A 322 8.78 -5.02 -4.43
N ASN A 323 8.17 -4.01 -3.80
CA ASN A 323 7.61 -2.84 -4.48
C ASN A 323 8.66 -2.12 -5.35
N LEU A 324 9.83 -1.79 -4.78
CA LEU A 324 10.88 -1.09 -5.52
C LEU A 324 11.44 -1.92 -6.67
N THR A 325 11.60 -3.23 -6.46
CA THR A 325 12.06 -4.14 -7.50
C THR A 325 11.04 -4.21 -8.63
N ALA A 326 9.74 -4.32 -8.32
CA ALA A 326 8.67 -4.34 -9.32
C ALA A 326 8.60 -3.03 -10.13
N LEU A 327 8.68 -1.88 -9.46
CA LEU A 327 8.69 -0.56 -10.12
C LEU A 327 9.87 -0.42 -11.09
N LEU A 328 11.07 -0.81 -10.66
CA LEU A 328 12.29 -0.76 -11.47
C LEU A 328 12.26 -1.79 -12.62
N PHE A 329 11.86 -3.02 -12.35
CA PHE A 329 11.83 -4.11 -13.33
C PHE A 329 10.81 -3.86 -14.44
N SER A 330 9.64 -3.31 -14.09
CA SER A 330 8.57 -2.98 -15.03
C SER A 330 8.76 -1.67 -15.76
N ASN A 331 9.76 -0.86 -15.39
CA ASN A 331 9.90 0.53 -15.83
C ASN A 331 8.62 1.35 -15.58
N PHE A 332 8.03 1.20 -14.39
CA PHE A 332 6.79 1.87 -13.96
C PHE A 332 5.55 1.55 -14.84
N ASP A 333 5.57 0.45 -15.60
CA ASP A 333 4.41 -0.08 -16.31
C ASP A 333 3.43 -0.72 -15.30
N PHE A 334 2.18 -0.25 -15.29
CA PHE A 334 1.18 -0.65 -14.29
C PHE A 334 0.87 -2.15 -14.31
N GLU A 335 0.59 -2.72 -15.48
CA GLU A 335 0.19 -4.13 -15.58
C GLU A 335 1.37 -5.05 -15.33
N LYS A 336 2.58 -4.69 -15.82
CA LYS A 336 3.79 -5.50 -15.58
C LYS A 336 4.21 -5.46 -14.11
N ALA A 337 4.13 -4.30 -13.45
CA ALA A 337 4.46 -4.18 -12.03
C ALA A 337 3.50 -5.01 -11.18
N LEU A 338 2.20 -4.93 -11.43
CA LEU A 338 1.22 -5.74 -10.71
C LEU A 338 1.41 -7.24 -10.98
N ALA A 339 1.61 -7.64 -12.23
CA ALA A 339 1.91 -9.04 -12.55
C ALA A 339 3.19 -9.52 -11.82
N PHE A 340 4.22 -8.70 -11.71
CA PHE A 340 5.44 -9.03 -10.97
C PHE A 340 5.16 -9.26 -9.48
N VAL A 341 4.51 -8.32 -8.80
CA VAL A 341 4.28 -8.46 -7.34
C VAL A 341 3.35 -9.62 -7.01
N ILE A 342 2.31 -9.86 -7.81
CA ILE A 342 1.34 -10.93 -7.53
C ILE A 342 1.92 -12.32 -7.79
N ASN A 343 2.71 -12.50 -8.86
CA ASN A 343 3.35 -13.79 -9.15
C ASN A 343 4.58 -14.05 -8.26
N TYR A 344 5.08 -13.06 -7.52
CA TYR A 344 6.08 -13.29 -6.48
C TYR A 344 5.48 -14.02 -5.27
N GLY A 345 4.23 -13.71 -4.92
CA GLY A 345 3.51 -14.27 -3.78
C GLY A 345 3.83 -13.54 -2.47
N ARG A 346 3.74 -14.26 -1.34
CA ARG A 346 3.91 -13.69 0.03
C ARG A 346 2.78 -12.71 0.36
N ASP A 347 3.05 -11.55 0.95
CA ASP A 347 2.03 -10.53 1.28
C ASP A 347 1.67 -9.69 0.04
N ASN A 348 1.07 -10.36 -0.95
CA ASN A 348 0.94 -9.82 -2.30
C ASN A 348 -0.27 -8.89 -2.50
N ASP A 349 -1.31 -8.93 -1.65
CA ASP A 349 -2.39 -7.96 -1.67
C ASP A 349 -1.89 -6.61 -1.13
N THR A 350 -1.18 -6.57 -0.01
CA THR A 350 -0.57 -5.33 0.51
C THR A 350 0.48 -4.78 -0.46
N THR A 351 1.38 -5.64 -0.96
CA THR A 351 2.40 -5.26 -1.94
C THR A 351 1.76 -4.74 -3.23
N GLY A 352 0.72 -5.44 -3.71
CA GLY A 352 -0.09 -5.02 -4.84
C GLY A 352 -0.76 -3.67 -4.60
N ALA A 353 -1.37 -3.48 -3.43
CA ALA A 353 -2.09 -2.27 -3.06
C ALA A 353 -1.18 -1.05 -3.00
N VAL A 354 0.04 -1.19 -2.47
CA VAL A 354 1.03 -0.11 -2.41
C VAL A 354 1.61 0.19 -3.79
N THR A 355 2.03 -0.84 -4.54
CA THR A 355 2.52 -0.67 -5.94
C THR A 355 1.46 -0.01 -6.81
N GLY A 356 0.22 -0.49 -6.72
CA GLY A 356 -0.93 0.01 -7.45
C GLY A 356 -1.28 1.45 -7.09
N ALA A 357 -1.14 1.85 -5.82
CA ALA A 357 -1.38 3.23 -5.41
C ALA A 357 -0.34 4.20 -5.98
N ILE A 358 0.94 3.84 -5.95
CA ILE A 358 2.04 4.64 -6.50
C ILE A 358 1.86 4.82 -8.02
N LEU A 359 1.67 3.72 -8.74
CA LEU A 359 1.51 3.75 -10.19
C LEU A 359 0.17 4.37 -10.61
N GLY A 360 -0.88 4.15 -9.81
CA GLY A 360 -2.18 4.79 -9.98
C GLY A 360 -2.12 6.31 -9.85
N ALA A 361 -1.40 6.82 -8.84
CA ALA A 361 -1.14 8.26 -8.70
C ALA A 361 -0.31 8.81 -9.87
N TYR A 362 0.71 8.06 -10.30
CA TYR A 362 1.60 8.43 -11.40
C TYR A 362 0.86 8.56 -12.73
N TRP A 363 0.15 7.51 -13.13
CA TRP A 363 -0.56 7.43 -14.41
C TRP A 363 -1.91 8.15 -14.43
N GLY A 364 -2.61 8.17 -13.30
CA GLY A 364 -4.02 8.54 -13.18
C GLY A 364 -4.96 7.47 -13.74
N ALA A 365 -6.22 7.47 -13.27
CA ALA A 365 -7.24 6.47 -13.60
C ALA A 365 -7.49 6.33 -15.11
N ASP A 366 -7.30 7.40 -15.87
CA ASP A 366 -7.50 7.41 -17.32
C ASP A 366 -6.56 6.47 -18.09
N ARG A 367 -5.36 6.23 -17.55
CA ARG A 367 -4.34 5.39 -18.19
C ARG A 367 -4.25 3.98 -17.58
N LEU A 368 -5.09 3.66 -16.61
CA LEU A 368 -5.17 2.31 -16.04
C LEU A 368 -6.02 1.37 -16.91
N PRO A 369 -5.85 0.03 -16.81
CA PRO A 369 -6.64 -0.92 -17.58
C PRO A 369 -8.15 -0.80 -17.31
N LYS A 370 -8.91 -0.31 -18.29
CA LYS A 370 -10.33 0.05 -18.12
C LYS A 370 -11.20 -1.09 -17.63
N ALA A 371 -10.92 -2.33 -18.06
CA ALA A 371 -11.65 -3.50 -17.61
C ALA A 371 -11.45 -3.75 -16.10
N MET A 372 -10.23 -3.61 -15.60
CA MET A 372 -9.92 -3.78 -14.17
C MET A 372 -10.52 -2.64 -13.34
N VAL A 373 -10.36 -1.38 -13.79
CA VAL A 373 -10.94 -0.20 -13.13
C VAL A 373 -12.45 -0.36 -12.97
N THR A 374 -13.15 -0.67 -14.07
CA THR A 374 -14.61 -0.84 -14.06
C THR A 374 -15.03 -1.96 -13.11
N LYS A 375 -14.31 -3.09 -13.14
CA LYS A 375 -14.62 -4.24 -12.30
C LYS A 375 -14.46 -3.93 -10.81
N VAL A 376 -13.34 -3.34 -10.42
CA VAL A 376 -13.04 -3.01 -9.01
C VAL A 376 -13.99 -1.96 -8.47
N ILE A 377 -14.28 -0.88 -9.21
CA ILE A 377 -15.27 0.13 -8.82
C ILE A 377 -16.63 -0.52 -8.59
N THR A 378 -17.08 -1.34 -9.55
CA THR A 378 -18.40 -1.98 -9.49
C THR A 378 -18.50 -2.92 -8.29
N VAL A 379 -17.52 -3.80 -8.08
CA VAL A 379 -17.56 -4.78 -6.99
C VAL A 379 -17.42 -4.11 -5.63
N ASN A 380 -16.53 -3.13 -5.49
CA ASN A 380 -16.40 -2.37 -4.23
C ASN A 380 -17.70 -1.69 -3.85
N LYS A 381 -18.37 -1.04 -4.81
CA LYS A 381 -19.64 -0.35 -4.54
C LYS A 381 -20.78 -1.32 -4.23
N GLN A 382 -20.95 -2.37 -5.04
CA GLN A 382 -22.10 -3.27 -4.95
C GLN A 382 -21.98 -4.34 -3.86
N ARG A 383 -20.75 -4.80 -3.55
CA ARG A 383 -20.53 -5.91 -2.62
C ARG A 383 -19.92 -5.46 -1.30
N LEU A 384 -19.11 -4.40 -1.31
CA LEU A 384 -18.36 -3.94 -0.13
C LEU A 384 -18.86 -2.60 0.43
N GLY A 385 -19.80 -1.94 -0.26
CA GLY A 385 -20.36 -0.65 0.15
C GLY A 385 -19.38 0.52 0.03
N THR A 386 -18.27 0.35 -0.69
CA THR A 386 -17.24 1.37 -0.87
C THR A 386 -17.37 2.03 -2.25
N ASP A 387 -17.80 3.30 -2.26
CA ASP A 387 -17.83 4.10 -3.49
C ASP A 387 -16.49 4.84 -3.68
N LEU A 388 -15.56 4.21 -4.41
CA LEU A 388 -14.21 4.73 -4.65
C LEU A 388 -14.23 6.05 -5.44
N GLU A 389 -15.18 6.23 -6.35
CA GLU A 389 -15.30 7.46 -7.15
C GLU A 389 -15.77 8.62 -6.30
N ALA A 390 -16.80 8.41 -5.47
CA ALA A 390 -17.28 9.43 -4.53
C ALA A 390 -16.23 9.78 -3.47
N LEU A 391 -15.44 8.80 -3.02
CA LEU A 391 -14.35 9.02 -2.08
C LEU A 391 -13.23 9.85 -2.71
N ALA A 392 -12.86 9.54 -3.96
CA ALA A 392 -11.88 10.32 -4.73
C ALA A 392 -12.34 11.76 -4.95
N ASP A 393 -13.61 11.97 -5.26
CA ASP A 393 -14.19 13.30 -5.50
C ASP A 393 -14.13 14.17 -4.23
N LYS A 394 -14.59 13.62 -3.09
CA LYS A 394 -14.52 14.30 -1.78
C LYS A 394 -13.08 14.64 -1.38
N LEU A 395 -12.16 13.69 -1.57
CA LEU A 395 -10.75 13.93 -1.24
C LEU A 395 -10.15 15.01 -2.14
N THR A 396 -10.48 15.00 -3.44
CA THR A 396 -10.04 16.03 -4.39
C THR A 396 -10.49 17.42 -3.95
N ASP A 397 -11.77 17.57 -3.60
CA ASP A 397 -12.29 18.84 -3.10
C ASP A 397 -11.60 19.26 -1.81
N ARG A 398 -11.41 18.32 -0.88
CA ARG A 398 -10.71 18.60 0.38
C ARG A 398 -9.28 19.07 0.15
N ILE A 399 -8.55 18.53 -0.82
CA ILE A 399 -7.19 18.97 -1.17
C ILE A 399 -7.17 20.41 -1.68
N LEU A 400 -8.17 20.77 -2.50
CA LEU A 400 -8.31 22.10 -3.10
C LEU A 400 -8.79 23.17 -2.11
N LEU A 401 -9.47 22.77 -1.03
CA LEU A 401 -9.77 23.66 0.09
C LEU A 401 -8.47 24.09 0.79
N LYS A 402 -8.30 25.41 0.95
CA LYS A 402 -7.12 26.03 1.55
C LYS A 402 -6.98 25.69 3.04
#